data_AF-A0A6I1KFW1-F1
#
_entry.id   AF-A0A6I1KFW1-F1
#
_cell.length_a   1.000
_cell.length_b   1.000
_cell.length_c   1.000
_cell.angle_alpha   90.00
_cell.angle_beta   90.00
_cell.angle_gamma   90.00
#
_symmetry.space_group_name_H-M   'P 1'
#
loop_
_entity.id
_entity.type
_entity.pdbx_description
1 polymer ?
#
loop_
_entity_poly.entity_id
_entity_poly.type
_entity_poly.pdbx_seq_one_letter_code
_entity_poly.pdbx_strand_id
1 'polypeptide(L)' 'MTHIETARVNEILGLQVGIIKDFAAKLNTDDLERLEADLVEVGKAVKELRSILEGLPHKHL' A
#
# COMPACT_ATOMS: atom_id res chain seq x y z
N MET A 1 -9.32 7.90 -20.04
CA MET A 1 -9.48 7.08 -18.82
C MET A 1 -10.91 6.57 -18.79
N THR A 2 -11.07 5.34 -19.25
CA THR A 2 -12.34 4.61 -19.33
C THR A 2 -12.70 4.05 -17.94
N HIS A 3 -13.98 3.78 -17.69
CA HIS A 3 -14.43 3.23 -16.40
C HIS A 3 -13.71 1.93 -16.00
N ILE A 4 -13.26 1.14 -16.99
CA ILE A 4 -12.49 -0.10 -16.79
C ILE A 4 -11.10 0.20 -16.21
N GLU A 5 -10.43 1.24 -16.70
CA GLU A 5 -9.12 1.67 -16.18
C GLU A 5 -9.25 2.16 -14.73
N THR A 6 -10.33 2.87 -14.39
CA THR A 6 -10.58 3.33 -13.01
C THR A 6 -10.92 2.17 -12.06
N ALA A 7 -11.71 1.19 -12.48
CA ALA A 7 -12.04 0.02 -11.66
C ALA A 7 -10.80 -0.82 -11.34
N ARG A 8 -9.93 -1.06 -12.33
CA ARG A 8 -8.68 -1.80 -12.16
C ARG A 8 -7.71 -1.09 -11.22
N VAL A 9 -7.62 0.25 -11.31
CA VAL A 9 -6.81 1.05 -10.38
C VAL A 9 -7.36 0.93 -8.96
N ASN A 10 -8.67 1.03 -8.77
CA ASN A 10 -9.28 0.88 -7.44
C ASN A 10 -9.05 -0.52 -6.83
N GLU A 11 -9.06 -1.58 -7.65
CA GLU A 11 -8.71 -2.94 -7.20
C GLU A 11 -7.27 -3.03 -6.70
N ILE A 12 -6.30 -2.49 -7.47
CA ILE A 12 -4.88 -2.50 -7.10
C ILE A 12 -4.66 -1.70 -5.80
N LEU A 13 -5.30 -0.53 -5.68
CA LEU A 13 -5.25 0.27 -4.46
C LEU A 13 -5.86 -0.47 -3.27
N GLY A 14 -7.00 -1.13 -3.46
CA GLY A 14 -7.67 -1.92 -2.42
C GLY A 14 -6.80 -3.08 -1.91
N LEU A 15 -6.13 -3.80 -2.82
CA LEU A 15 -5.20 -4.87 -2.46
C LEU A 15 -4.03 -4.37 -1.62
N GLN A 16 -3.40 -3.26 -2.03
CA GLN A 16 -2.27 -2.69 -1.30
C GLN A 16 -2.68 -2.14 0.07
N VAL A 17 -3.87 -1.53 0.18
CA VAL A 17 -4.42 -1.10 1.48
C VAL A 17 -4.70 -2.30 2.40
N GLY A 18 -5.16 -3.42 1.86
CA GLY A 18 -5.35 -4.66 2.62
C GLY A 18 -4.04 -5.18 3.22
N ILE A 19 -3.00 -5.27 2.39
CA ILE A 19 -1.66 -5.70 2.82
C ILE A 19 -1.13 -4.81 3.96
N ILE A 20 -1.25 -3.49 3.83
CA ILE A 20 -0.81 -2.54 4.87
C ILE A 20 -1.57 -2.76 6.19
N LYS A 21 -2.89 -2.97 6.13
CA LYS A 21 -3.70 -3.24 7.33
C LYS A 21 -3.32 -4.56 8.01
N ASP A 22 -3.03 -5.60 7.23
CA ASP A 22 -2.65 -6.91 7.76
C ASP A 22 -1.29 -6.89 8.46
N PHE A 23 -0.33 -6.10 7.95
CA PHE A 23 0.94 -5.88 8.65
C PHE A 23 0.75 -5.01 9.89
N ALA A 24 -0.01 -3.92 9.78
CA ALA A 24 -0.28 -3.02 10.92
C ALA A 24 -0.97 -3.75 12.09
N ALA A 25 -1.87 -4.69 11.80
CA ALA A 25 -2.56 -5.50 12.81
C ALA A 25 -1.64 -6.51 13.52
N LYS A 26 -0.47 -6.82 12.96
CA LYS A 26 0.51 -7.76 13.53
C LYS A 26 1.60 -7.07 14.35
N LEU A 27 1.67 -5.73 14.30
CA LEU A 27 2.63 -4.95 15.08
C LEU A 27 2.41 -5.22 16.57
N ASN A 28 3.42 -5.81 17.21
CA ASN A 28 3.46 -6.06 18.64
C ASN A 28 4.68 -5.34 19.23
N THR A 29 4.47 -4.53 20.26
CA THR A 29 5.54 -3.79 20.94
C THR A 29 6.38 -4.65 21.89
N ASP A 30 5.94 -5.86 22.21
CA ASP A 30 6.64 -6.77 23.11
C ASP A 30 7.87 -7.44 22.45
N ASP A 31 7.94 -7.42 21.12
CA ASP A 31 9.04 -7.96 20.32
C ASP A 31 9.53 -6.86 19.36
N LEU A 32 10.53 -6.09 19.82
CA LEU A 32 11.04 -4.92 19.12
C LEU A 32 11.71 -5.27 17.79
N GLU A 33 12.39 -6.41 17.70
CA GLU A 33 13.06 -6.89 16.48
C GLU A 33 12.02 -7.24 15.41
N ARG A 34 10.95 -7.92 15.81
CA ARG A 34 9.83 -8.21 14.91
C ARG A 34 9.07 -6.94 14.52
N LEU A 35 8.89 -6.00 15.44
CA LEU A 35 8.27 -4.71 15.17
C LEU A 35 9.06 -3.93 14.12
N GLU A 36 10.39 -3.88 14.24
CA GLU A 36 11.26 -3.24 13.24
C GLU A 36 11.14 -3.92 11.86
N ALA A 37 11.12 -5.25 11.81
CA ALA A 37 10.94 -5.99 10.57
C ALA A 37 9.57 -5.71 9.92
N ASP A 38 8.49 -5.73 10.70
CA ASP A 38 7.14 -5.45 10.23
C ASP A 38 7.01 -3.99 9.74
N LEU A 39 7.65 -3.03 10.41
CA LEU A 39 7.71 -1.62 9.97
C LEU A 39 8.47 -1.44 8.65
N VAL A 40 9.54 -2.19 8.42
CA VAL A 40 10.27 -2.19 7.15
C VAL A 40 9.38 -2.70 6.01
N GLU A 41 8.62 -3.78 6.23
CA GLU A 41 7.70 -4.31 5.22
C GLU A 41 6.55 -3.34 4.92
N VAL A 42 5.99 -2.69 5.93
CA VAL A 42 5.00 -1.62 5.75
C VAL A 42 5.59 -0.47 4.92
N GLY A 43 6.82 -0.06 5.21
CA GLY A 43 7.51 1.00 4.46
C GLY A 43 7.70 0.65 2.97
N LYS A 44 8.03 -0.61 2.66
CA LYS A 44 8.13 -1.10 1.27
C LYS A 44 6.78 -1.05 0.55
N ALA A 45 5.72 -1.55 1.18
CA ALA A 45 4.37 -1.54 0.61
C ALA A 45 3.88 -0.11 0.33
N VAL A 46 4.12 0.83 1.25
CA VAL A 46 3.79 2.25 1.06
C VAL A 46 4.57 2.86 -0.11
N LYS A 47 5.86 2.54 -0.25
CA LYS A 47 6.68 3.02 -1.36
C LYS A 47 6.17 2.51 -2.71
N GLU A 48 5.78 1.24 -2.78
CA GLU A 48 5.23 0.63 -3.98
C GLU A 48 3.88 1.26 -4.37
N LEU A 49 2.99 1.45 -3.38
CA LEU A 49 1.72 2.15 -3.57
C LEU A 49 1.94 3.58 -4.11
N ARG A 50 2.92 4.30 -3.56
CA ARG A 50 3.28 5.63 -4.03
C ARG A 50 3.77 5.61 -5.47
N SER A 51 4.64 4.66 -5.85
CA SER A 51 5.09 4.52 -7.24
C SER A 51 3.96 4.21 -8.20
N ILE A 52 2.98 3.40 -7.79
CA ILE A 52 1.76 3.15 -8.58
C ILE A 52 0.99 4.45 -8.79
N LEU A 53 0.76 5.23 -7.72
CA LEU A 53 0.05 6.50 -7.78
C LEU A 53 0.77 7.55 -8.66
N GLU A 54 2.10 7.64 -8.55
CA GLU A 54 2.93 8.54 -9.37
C GLU A 54 2.93 8.12 -10.85
N GLY A 55 2.78 6.82 -11.13
CA GLY A 55 2.66 6.28 -12.49
C GLY A 55 1.26 6.44 -13.11
N LEU A 56 0.26 6.88 -12.35
CA LEU A 56 -1.06 7.17 -12.90
C LEU A 56 -0.97 8.45 -13.75
N PRO A 57 -1.47 8.44 -14.99
CA PRO A 57 -1.48 9.63 -15.82
C PRO A 57 -2.27 10.71 -15.08
N HIS A 58 -1.59 11.78 -14.68
CA HIS A 58 -2.16 12.93 -13.98
C HIS A 58 -3.40 13.41 -14.73
N LYS A 59 -4.59 12.98 -14.29
CA LYS A 59 -5.77 13.79 -14.51
C LYS A 59 -5.69 14.85 -13.45
N HIS A 60 -5.20 16.02 -13.86
CA HIS A 60 -5.44 17.29 -13.20
C HIS A 60 -6.74 17.23 -12.38
N LEU A 61 -6.59 17.24 -11.06
CA LEU A 61 -7.60 17.82 -10.16
C LEU A 61 -7.70 19.32 -10.46
#